data_AF-A0A520MH91-F1
#
_entry.id   AF-A0A520MH91-F1
#
_cell.length_a   1.000
_cell.length_b   1.000
_cell.length_c   1.000
_cell.angle_alpha   90.00
_cell.angle_beta   90.00
_cell.angle_gamma   90.00
#
_symmetry.space_group_name_H-M   'P 1'
#
loop_
_entity.id
_entity.type
_entity.pdbx_description
1 polymer ?
#
loop_
_entity_poly.entity_id
_entity_poly.type
_entity_poly.pdbx_seq_one_letter_code
_entity_poly.pdbx_strand_id
1 'polypeptide(L)'
;MKYPFKSNDEDLKKYLFNLKETCIVEHEDNWFKEKSHTKLYPNLEEAKAKVGKPHYWILNAIDKYEDDECVDANLALMELGQLVFKTNYYSQKLTSENENLDAKKQLVDYLRNLNFDIETISDEIISMNTPKYARLEMSKEEASNLISTWM
;
A
#
# COMPACT_ATOMS: atom_id res chain seq x y z
N MET A 1 -2.64 -12.63 -2.56
CA MET A 1 -2.67 -11.20 -2.18
C MET A 1 -4.13 -10.76 -2.12
N LYS A 2 -4.48 -9.86 -1.20
CA LYS A 2 -5.88 -9.47 -0.96
C LYS A 2 -6.28 -8.24 -1.76
N TYR A 3 -5.40 -7.23 -1.79
CA TYR A 3 -5.61 -6.00 -2.56
C TYR A 3 -4.82 -6.10 -3.87
N PRO A 4 -5.39 -5.68 -5.00
CA PRO A 4 -4.68 -5.71 -6.28
C PRO A 4 -3.48 -4.77 -6.24
N PHE A 5 -2.39 -5.16 -6.89
CA PHE A 5 -1.35 -4.21 -7.26
C PHE A 5 -1.66 -3.64 -8.64
N LYS A 6 -1.36 -2.36 -8.83
CA LYS A 6 -1.55 -1.69 -10.12
C LYS A 6 -0.68 -2.37 -11.18
N SER A 7 -1.28 -2.64 -12.34
CA SER A 7 -0.57 -3.12 -13.53
C SER A 7 -0.10 -1.95 -14.40
N ASN A 8 0.88 -2.20 -15.27
CA ASN A 8 1.46 -1.15 -16.12
C ASN A 8 0.46 -0.61 -17.16
N ASP A 9 -0.45 -1.46 -17.65
CA ASP A 9 -1.48 -1.11 -18.64
C ASP A 9 -2.76 -0.52 -18.03
N GLU A 10 -2.88 -0.51 -16.71
CA GLU A 10 -4.03 0.05 -16.00
C GLU A 10 -3.85 1.56 -15.77
N ASP A 11 -4.90 2.34 -16.02
CA ASP A 11 -4.93 3.76 -15.65
C ASP A 11 -4.98 3.93 -14.12
N LEU A 12 -4.32 4.96 -13.58
CA LEU A 12 -4.25 5.17 -12.13
C LEU A 12 -5.64 5.40 -11.52
N LYS A 13 -6.54 6.15 -12.17
CA LYS A 13 -7.89 6.38 -11.63
C LYS A 13 -8.69 5.08 -11.60
N LYS A 14 -8.57 4.27 -12.65
CA LYS A 14 -9.20 2.95 -12.71
C LYS A 14 -8.68 2.03 -11.60
N TYR A 15 -7.37 2.02 -11.38
CA TYR A 15 -6.75 1.26 -10.29
C TYR A 15 -7.29 1.68 -8.92
N LEU A 16 -7.29 2.98 -8.63
CA LEU A 16 -7.77 3.52 -7.35
C LEU A 16 -9.26 3.22 -7.13
N PHE A 17 -10.08 3.30 -8.19
CA PHE A 17 -11.48 2.89 -8.16
C PHE A 17 -11.62 1.40 -7.78
N ASN A 18 -10.91 0.51 -8.46
CA ASN A 18 -10.95 -0.93 -8.17
C ASN A 18 -10.46 -1.26 -6.75
N LEU A 19 -9.43 -0.56 -6.28
CA LEU A 19 -8.91 -0.70 -4.92
C LEU A 19 -9.94 -0.24 -3.88
N LYS A 20 -10.61 0.90 -4.11
CA LYS A 20 -11.73 1.39 -3.28
C LYS A 20 -12.86 0.37 -3.20
N GLU A 21 -13.32 -0.14 -4.34
CA GLU A 21 -14.37 -1.17 -4.39
C GLU A 21 -13.99 -2.40 -3.56
N THR A 22 -12.74 -2.88 -3.69
CA THR A 22 -12.23 -4.00 -2.89
C THR A 22 -12.29 -3.71 -1.39
N CYS A 23 -11.89 -2.51 -0.97
CA CYS A 23 -11.95 -2.09 0.43
C CYS A 23 -13.39 -1.92 0.95
N ILE A 24 -14.31 -1.41 0.13
CA ILE A 24 -15.72 -1.23 0.47
C ILE A 24 -16.40 -2.59 0.63
N VAL A 25 -16.21 -3.53 -0.31
CA VAL A 25 -16.77 -4.88 -0.19
C VAL A 25 -16.27 -5.58 1.08
N GLU A 26 -14.98 -5.45 1.40
CA GLU A 26 -14.45 -5.98 2.65
C GLU A 26 -15.07 -5.31 3.89
N HIS A 27 -15.29 -3.99 3.83
CA HIS A 27 -15.97 -3.27 4.90
C HIS A 27 -17.39 -3.81 5.09
N GLU A 28 -18.16 -3.95 4.01
CA GLU A 28 -19.53 -4.47 4.04
C GLU A 28 -19.60 -5.92 4.53
N ASP A 29 -18.74 -6.80 4.03
CA ASP A 29 -18.66 -8.20 4.47
C ASP A 29 -18.37 -8.31 5.97
N ASN A 30 -17.48 -7.45 6.47
CA ASN A 30 -17.19 -7.38 7.90
C ASN A 30 -18.35 -6.77 8.69
N TRP A 31 -19.01 -5.75 8.13
CA TRP A 31 -20.17 -5.10 8.73
C TRP A 31 -21.36 -6.05 8.89
N PHE A 32 -21.65 -6.89 7.88
CA PHE A 32 -22.69 -7.92 7.98
C PHE A 32 -22.35 -8.99 9.01
N LYS A 33 -21.08 -9.40 9.12
CA LYS A 33 -20.62 -10.32 10.17
C LYS A 33 -20.71 -9.70 11.56
N GLU A 34 -20.37 -8.42 11.71
CA GLU A 34 -20.46 -7.67 12.97
C GLU A 34 -21.89 -7.37 13.39
N LYS A 35 -22.83 -7.20 12.45
CA LYS A 35 -24.26 -7.06 12.77
C LYS A 35 -24.89 -8.32 13.40
N SER A 36 -24.34 -9.51 13.16
CA SER A 36 -24.75 -10.71 13.93
C SER A 36 -24.34 -10.62 15.42
N HIS A 37 -23.39 -9.73 15.73
CA HIS A 37 -23.01 -9.29 17.07
C HIS A 37 -23.53 -7.86 17.32
N THR A 38 -24.81 -7.63 17.08
CA THR A 38 -25.54 -6.36 17.27
C THR A 38 -25.16 -5.64 18.58
N LYS A 39 -24.25 -4.65 18.51
CA LYS A 39 -24.25 -3.43 19.33
C LYS A 39 -23.18 -2.37 19.06
N LEU A 40 -22.28 -2.48 18.08
CA LEU A 40 -21.01 -1.79 18.27
C LEU A 40 -20.85 -0.34 17.80
N TYR A 41 -21.33 0.19 16.66
CA TYR A 41 -21.03 1.60 16.32
C TYR A 41 -22.16 2.37 15.61
N PRO A 42 -22.81 3.34 16.27
CA PRO A 42 -23.80 4.24 15.66
C PRO A 42 -23.18 5.42 14.86
N ASN A 43 -21.87 5.64 14.95
CA ASN A 43 -21.19 6.81 14.40
C ASN A 43 -19.96 6.39 13.55
N LEU A 44 -19.89 6.92 12.33
CA LEU A 44 -18.81 6.68 11.35
C LEU A 44 -17.43 7.08 11.89
N GLU A 45 -17.38 8.15 12.69
CA GLU A 45 -16.14 8.62 13.34
C GLU A 45 -15.68 7.65 14.45
N GLU A 46 -16.61 6.96 15.11
CA GLU A 46 -16.26 5.93 16.11
C GLU A 46 -15.74 4.64 15.44
N ALA A 47 -16.25 4.30 14.26
CA ALA A 47 -15.74 3.21 13.45
C ALA A 47 -14.31 3.51 12.93
N LYS A 48 -14.06 4.73 12.47
CA LYS A 48 -12.70 5.19 12.10
C LYS A 48 -11.72 5.13 13.29
N ALA A 49 -12.19 5.47 14.50
CA ALA A 49 -11.36 5.51 15.70
C ALA A 49 -11.07 4.13 16.33
N LYS A 50 -11.93 3.12 16.11
CA LYS A 50 -11.81 1.80 16.78
C LYS A 50 -11.39 0.65 15.87
N VAL A 51 -11.26 0.85 14.56
CA VAL A 51 -11.02 -0.26 13.64
C VAL A 51 -9.60 -0.22 13.07
N GLY A 52 -8.68 -0.93 13.74
CA GLY A 52 -7.37 -1.30 13.19
C GLY A 52 -7.48 -2.34 12.07
N LYS A 53 -8.29 -2.06 11.04
CA LYS A 53 -8.39 -2.91 9.85
C LYS A 53 -7.79 -2.20 8.63
N PRO A 54 -6.90 -2.87 7.89
CA PRO A 54 -6.17 -2.26 6.79
C PRO A 54 -7.02 -1.59 5.69
N HIS A 55 -8.24 -2.08 5.41
CA HIS A 55 -9.09 -1.48 4.37
C HIS A 55 -9.48 -0.03 4.66
N TYR A 56 -9.67 0.36 5.93
CA TYR A 56 -9.95 1.76 6.27
C TYR A 56 -8.75 2.67 6.06
N TRP A 57 -7.56 2.19 6.40
CA TRP A 57 -6.34 2.96 6.17
C TRP A 57 -6.10 3.18 4.68
N ILE A 58 -6.38 2.15 3.86
CA ILE A 58 -6.26 2.26 2.41
C ILE A 58 -7.28 3.27 1.87
N LEU A 59 -8.55 3.21 2.30
CA LEU A 59 -9.56 4.21 1.90
C LEU A 59 -9.14 5.64 2.27
N ASN A 60 -8.72 5.87 3.52
CA ASN A 60 -8.25 7.18 3.96
C ASN A 60 -7.02 7.66 3.18
N ALA A 61 -6.12 6.76 2.81
CA ALA A 61 -4.94 7.10 2.02
C ALA A 61 -5.29 7.45 0.56
N ILE A 62 -6.29 6.79 -0.02
CA ILE A 62 -6.80 7.16 -1.35
C ILE A 62 -7.51 8.52 -1.26
N ASP A 63 -8.34 8.75 -0.25
CA ASP A 63 -9.03 10.04 -0.06
C ASP A 63 -8.02 11.17 0.12
N LYS A 64 -6.94 10.96 0.88
CA LYS A 64 -5.82 11.93 1.01
C LYS A 64 -5.13 12.22 -0.32
N TYR A 65 -4.95 11.21 -1.18
CA TYR A 65 -4.34 11.39 -2.49
C TYR A 65 -5.25 12.17 -3.46
N GLU A 66 -6.55 11.93 -3.40
CA GLU A 66 -7.54 12.57 -4.27
C GLU A 66 -8.02 13.93 -3.77
N ASP A 67 -7.63 14.34 -2.56
CA ASP A 67 -7.94 15.65 -2.02
C ASP A 67 -7.27 16.76 -2.84
N ASP A 68 -8.06 17.69 -3.36
CA ASP A 68 -7.58 18.84 -4.13
C ASP A 68 -6.69 19.78 -3.27
N GLU A 69 -6.81 19.72 -1.94
CA GLU A 69 -5.97 20.45 -0.99
C GLU A 69 -4.70 19.68 -0.58
N CYS A 70 -4.45 18.49 -1.15
CA CYS A 70 -3.28 17.69 -0.83
C CYS A 70 -1.97 18.41 -1.20
N VAL A 71 -1.17 18.72 -0.17
CA VAL A 71 0.08 19.46 -0.30
C VAL A 71 1.12 18.72 -1.15
N ASP A 72 1.15 17.39 -1.06
CA ASP A 72 2.08 16.55 -1.82
C ASP A 72 1.40 15.23 -2.23
N ALA A 73 0.81 15.24 -3.43
CA ALA A 73 0.12 14.08 -3.99
C ALA A 73 1.07 12.91 -4.29
N ASN A 74 2.34 13.17 -4.63
CA ASN A 74 3.30 12.10 -4.90
C ASN A 74 3.68 11.37 -3.62
N LEU A 75 3.91 12.11 -2.54
CA LEU A 75 4.13 11.53 -1.22
C LEU A 75 2.91 10.73 -0.76
N ALA A 76 1.69 11.29 -0.92
CA ALA A 76 0.46 10.58 -0.55
C ALA A 76 0.28 9.27 -1.35
N LEU A 77 0.59 9.28 -2.65
CA LEU A 77 0.55 8.08 -3.50
C LEU A 77 1.61 7.04 -3.09
N MET A 78 2.80 7.49 -2.69
CA MET A 78 3.87 6.62 -2.21
C MET A 78 3.47 5.93 -0.89
N GLU A 79 2.93 6.70 0.05
CA GLU A 79 2.41 6.19 1.31
C GLU A 79 1.29 5.16 1.10
N LEU A 80 0.36 5.44 0.17
CA LEU A 80 -0.68 4.50 -0.25
C LEU A 80 -0.07 3.21 -0.83
N GLY A 81 0.90 3.33 -1.74
CA GLY A 81 1.62 2.19 -2.31
C GLY A 81 2.24 1.30 -1.23
N GLN A 82 3.00 1.89 -0.33
CA GLN A 82 3.59 1.19 0.82
C GLN A 82 2.54 0.52 1.70
N LEU A 83 1.42 1.19 1.96
CA LEU A 83 0.34 0.66 2.78
C LEU A 83 -0.30 -0.58 2.15
N VAL A 84 -0.63 -0.53 0.86
CA VAL A 84 -1.19 -1.67 0.11
C VAL A 84 -0.20 -2.84 0.10
N PHE A 85 1.09 -2.56 -0.15
CA PHE A 85 2.14 -3.57 -0.14
C PHE A 85 2.27 -4.25 1.23
N LYS A 86 2.43 -3.47 2.30
CA LYS A 86 2.53 -3.97 3.68
C LYS A 86 1.33 -4.83 4.05
N THR A 87 0.14 -4.38 3.68
CA THR A 87 -1.10 -5.09 3.98
C THR A 87 -1.16 -6.44 3.29
N ASN A 88 -0.75 -6.53 2.03
CA ASN A 88 -0.71 -7.79 1.28
C ASN A 88 0.28 -8.80 1.86
N TYR A 89 1.42 -8.31 2.36
CA TYR A 89 2.48 -9.15 2.94
C TYR A 89 2.31 -9.41 4.45
N TYR A 90 1.39 -8.72 5.13
CA TYR A 90 1.15 -8.88 6.57
C TYR A 90 0.88 -10.34 6.96
N SER A 91 0.09 -11.05 6.16
CA SER A 91 -0.27 -12.46 6.41
C SER A 91 0.91 -13.44 6.30
N GLN A 92 1.98 -13.07 5.60
CA GLN A 92 3.14 -13.94 5.39
C GLN A 92 4.09 -13.95 6.60
N LYS A 93 3.87 -13.07 7.60
CA LYS A 93 4.67 -12.98 8.84
C LYS A 93 6.18 -12.93 8.56
N LEU A 94 6.57 -12.26 7.47
CA LEU A 94 7.98 -12.09 7.12
C LEU A 94 8.68 -11.28 8.21
N THR A 95 9.84 -11.76 8.64
CA THR A 95 10.67 -11.13 9.67
C THR A 95 11.97 -10.62 9.04
N SER A 96 12.76 -9.89 9.82
CA SER A 96 14.09 -9.41 9.41
C SER A 96 15.09 -10.52 9.11
N GLU A 97 14.82 -11.76 9.54
CA GLU A 97 15.70 -12.92 9.30
C GLU A 97 15.40 -13.61 7.97
N ASN A 98 14.26 -13.29 7.36
CA ASN A 98 13.77 -13.87 6.11
C ASN A 98 13.71 -12.78 5.03
N GLU A 99 14.88 -12.29 4.61
CA GLU A 99 14.99 -11.44 3.43
C GLU A 99 14.24 -12.07 2.26
N ASN A 100 13.40 -11.28 1.57
CA ASN A 100 12.55 -11.80 0.51
C ASN A 100 12.79 -11.01 -0.78
N LEU A 101 13.62 -11.57 -1.67
CA LEU A 101 13.94 -10.96 -2.96
C LEU A 101 12.70 -10.75 -3.84
N ASP A 102 11.73 -11.69 -3.79
CA ASP A 102 10.49 -11.56 -4.57
C ASP A 102 9.65 -10.39 -4.06
N ALA A 103 9.61 -10.17 -2.74
CA ALA A 103 8.94 -9.02 -2.14
C ALA A 103 9.62 -7.69 -2.53
N LYS A 104 10.96 -7.66 -2.62
CA LYS A 104 11.71 -6.50 -3.11
C LYS A 104 11.35 -6.16 -4.54
N LYS A 105 11.45 -7.14 -5.45
CA LYS A 105 11.12 -6.98 -6.86
C LYS A 105 9.66 -6.56 -7.06
N GLN A 106 8.75 -7.18 -6.32
CA GLN A 106 7.34 -6.83 -6.43
C GLN A 106 7.03 -5.42 -5.91
N LEU A 107 7.69 -4.97 -4.85
CA LEU A 107 7.56 -3.58 -4.40
C LEU A 107 8.04 -2.62 -5.49
N VAL A 108 9.22 -2.88 -6.08
CA VAL A 108 9.76 -2.07 -7.19
C VAL A 108 8.81 -2.04 -8.37
N ASP A 109 8.33 -3.19 -8.82
CA ASP A 109 7.39 -3.28 -9.94
C ASP A 109 6.09 -2.53 -9.64
N TYR A 110 5.58 -2.63 -8.42
CA TYR A 110 4.37 -1.95 -8.02
C TYR A 110 4.56 -0.43 -7.97
N LEU A 111 5.66 0.07 -7.38
CA LEU A 111 5.96 1.51 -7.36
C LEU A 111 6.21 2.07 -8.77
N ARG A 112 6.88 1.30 -9.63
CA ARG A 112 7.03 1.65 -11.05
C ARG A 112 5.67 1.76 -11.74
N ASN A 113 4.76 0.81 -11.51
CA ASN A 113 3.42 0.85 -12.09
C ASN A 113 2.57 2.01 -11.55
N LEU A 114 2.91 2.56 -10.39
CA LEU A 114 2.36 3.83 -9.87
C LEU A 114 3.01 5.08 -10.50
N ASN A 115 3.88 4.90 -11.50
CA ASN A 115 4.62 5.93 -12.24
C ASN A 115 5.72 6.66 -11.44
N PHE A 116 6.28 6.02 -10.41
CA PHE A 116 7.49 6.55 -9.76
C PHE A 116 8.74 6.23 -10.59
N ASP A 117 9.65 7.20 -10.68
CA ASP A 117 10.95 7.02 -11.34
C ASP A 117 11.93 6.21 -10.46
N ILE A 118 13.01 5.74 -11.08
CA ILE A 118 14.02 4.90 -10.43
C ILE A 118 14.63 5.60 -9.22
N GLU A 119 14.91 6.91 -9.29
CA GLU A 119 15.55 7.64 -8.21
C GLU A 119 14.64 7.72 -6.97
N THR A 120 13.36 7.96 -7.19
CA THR A 120 12.32 7.98 -6.15
C THR A 120 12.11 6.59 -5.55
N ILE A 121 12.09 5.55 -6.37
CA ILE A 121 11.97 4.16 -5.91
C ILE A 121 13.20 3.77 -5.09
N SER A 122 14.40 4.14 -5.53
CA SER A 122 15.65 3.87 -4.82
C SER A 122 15.70 4.56 -3.47
N ASP A 123 15.25 5.83 -3.36
CA ASP A 123 15.13 6.52 -2.08
C ASP A 123 14.16 5.80 -1.14
N GLU A 124 13.00 5.40 -1.65
CA GLU A 124 11.98 4.77 -0.83
C GLU A 124 12.39 3.36 -0.36
N ILE A 125 12.99 2.55 -1.23
CA ILE A 125 13.30 1.13 -0.93
C ILE A 125 14.42 0.98 0.10
N ILE A 126 15.33 1.95 0.21
CA ILE A 126 16.38 1.97 1.24
C ILE A 126 15.90 2.63 2.54
N SER A 127 14.79 3.39 2.48
CA SER A 127 14.30 4.17 3.61
C SER A 127 13.73 3.32 4.75
N MET A 128 13.55 3.98 5.90
CA MET A 128 12.88 3.38 7.05
C MET A 128 11.38 3.11 6.82
N ASN A 129 10.78 3.69 5.78
CA ASN A 129 9.37 3.50 5.44
C ASN A 129 9.13 2.10 4.85
N THR A 130 10.09 1.58 4.09
CA THR A 130 10.03 0.24 3.50
C THR A 130 10.21 -0.83 4.58
N PRO A 131 9.37 -1.87 4.65
CA PRO A 131 9.53 -2.96 5.60
C PRO A 131 10.89 -3.64 5.47
N LYS A 132 11.51 -4.00 6.60
CA LYS A 132 12.88 -4.54 6.61
C LYS A 132 13.09 -5.76 5.71
N TYR A 133 12.09 -6.64 5.54
CA TYR A 133 12.17 -7.80 4.65
C TYR A 133 12.20 -7.46 3.14
N ALA A 134 11.76 -6.25 2.78
CA ALA A 134 11.71 -5.73 1.42
C ALA A 134 12.65 -4.52 1.21
N ARG A 135 13.44 -4.16 2.23
CA ARG A 135 14.37 -3.04 2.18
C ARG A 135 15.71 -3.44 1.58
N LEU A 136 16.33 -2.54 0.83
CA LEU A 136 17.72 -2.69 0.39
C LEU A 136 18.67 -2.01 1.39
N GLU A 137 19.62 -2.78 1.91
CA GLU A 137 20.64 -2.30 2.86
C GLU A 137 21.91 -1.92 2.09
N MET A 138 21.82 -0.88 1.25
CA MET A 138 22.90 -0.40 0.39
C MET A 138 22.73 1.10 0.10
N SER A 139 23.71 1.72 -0.56
CA SER A 139 23.60 3.12 -0.98
C SER A 139 22.53 3.31 -2.07
N LYS A 140 22.04 4.55 -2.22
CA LYS A 140 21.08 4.90 -3.28
C LYS A 140 21.62 4.56 -4.67
N GLU A 141 22.89 4.82 -4.93
CA GLU A 141 23.52 4.53 -6.24
C GLU A 141 23.54 3.03 -6.52
N GLU A 142 23.92 2.21 -5.55
CA GLU A 142 23.86 0.75 -5.66
C GLU A 142 22.42 0.25 -5.85
N ALA A 143 21.46 0.84 -5.13
CA ALA A 143 20.05 0.50 -5.26
C ALA A 143 19.50 0.85 -6.66
N SER A 144 19.77 2.05 -7.18
CA SER A 144 19.36 2.45 -8.53
C SER A 144 19.95 1.53 -9.60
N ASN A 145 21.23 1.18 -9.48
CA ASN A 145 21.88 0.24 -10.39
C ASN A 145 21.23 -1.15 -10.34
N LEU A 146 20.97 -1.68 -9.14
CA LEU A 146 20.33 -2.97 -8.94
C LEU A 146 18.89 -2.98 -9.48
N ILE A 147 18.09 -1.97 -9.13
CA ILE A 147 16.70 -1.81 -9.60
C ILE A 147 16.64 -1.78 -11.12
N SER A 148 17.58 -1.08 -11.77
CA SER A 148 17.65 -1.03 -13.23
C SER A 148 17.81 -2.41 -13.89
N THR A 149 18.38 -3.40 -13.17
CA THR A 149 18.48 -4.78 -13.67
C THR A 149 17.20 -5.59 -13.53
N TRP A 150 16.24 -5.12 -12.74
CA TRP A 150 14.94 -5.78 -12.53
C TRP A 150 13.86 -5.30 -13.51
N MET A 151 14.10 -4.17 -14.18
CA MET A 151 13.15 -3.49 -15.05
C MET A 151 13.12 -4.00 -16.49
#